data_AF-A0A937WM12-F1
#
_entry.id   AF-A0A937WM12-F1
#
_cell.length_a   1.000
_cell.length_b   1.000
_cell.length_c   1.000
_cell.angle_alpha   90.00
_cell.angle_beta   90.00
_cell.angle_gamma   90.00
#
_symmetry.space_group_name_H-M   'P 1'
#
loop_
_entity.id
_entity.type
_entity.pdbx_description
1 polymer ?
#
loop_
_entity_poly.entity_id
_entity_poly.type
_entity_poly.pdbx_seq_one_letter_code
_entity_poly.pdbx_strand_id
1 'polypeptide(L)'
;MYKRFQVLLTDWQEAYLRYVSEKHDYSFTEILRVFLSLGFLYTIPLLSPEYRPRVTKKQLSKMTKNVARLASTEAERYKFISTVYFEARKAIEYRLSRVKKQAQLKKRKKRLKY
;
A
#
# COMPACT_ATOMS: atom_id res chain seq x y z
N MET A 1 4.29 -15.85 19.94
CA MET A 1 3.49 -14.61 20.09
C MET A 1 3.80 -13.68 18.92
N TYR A 2 2.84 -13.43 18.02
CA TYR A 2 2.99 -12.36 17.04
C TYR A 2 3.06 -11.03 17.77
N LYS A 3 4.08 -10.21 17.45
CA LYS A 3 4.15 -8.85 18.00
C LYS A 3 2.92 -8.07 17.52
N ARG A 4 2.08 -7.61 18.44
CA ARG A 4 0.96 -6.73 18.12
C ARG A 4 1.53 -5.33 17.93
N PHE A 5 1.25 -4.73 16.78
CA PHE A 5 1.56 -3.34 16.50
C PHE A 5 0.26 -2.55 16.49
N GLN A 6 0.22 -1.44 17.23
CA GLN A 6 -0.90 -0.52 17.23
C GLN A 6 -0.63 0.60 16.20
N VAL A 7 -1.66 0.97 15.44
CA VAL A 7 -1.60 2.12 14.53
C VAL A 7 -2.20 3.31 15.27
N LEU A 8 -1.43 4.37 15.44
CA LEU A 8 -1.89 5.64 16.00
C LEU A 8 -2.30 6.55 14.85
N LEU A 9 -3.53 7.06 14.92
CA LEU A 9 -4.09 8.00 13.95
C LEU A 9 -4.35 9.32 14.66
N THR A 10 -4.18 10.42 13.95
CA THR A 10 -4.64 11.73 14.42
C THR A 10 -6.16 11.85 14.26
N ASP A 11 -6.82 12.69 15.06
CA ASP A 11 -8.29 12.83 15.06
C ASP A 11 -8.90 13.04 13.67
N TRP A 12 -8.28 13.88 12.83
CA TRP A 12 -8.77 14.15 11.47
C TRP A 12 -8.66 12.93 10.54
N GLN A 13 -7.69 12.04 10.75
CA GLN A 13 -7.53 10.80 9.98
C GLN A 13 -8.60 9.80 10.39
N GLU A 14 -8.81 9.63 11.69
CA GLU A 14 -9.85 8.76 12.21
C GLU A 14 -11.23 9.21 11.73
N ALA A 15 -11.56 10.50 11.89
CA ALA A 15 -12.83 11.06 11.46
C ALA A 15 -13.09 10.82 9.96
N TYR A 16 -12.08 11.03 9.12
CA TYR A 16 -12.21 10.78 7.69
C TYR A 16 -12.38 9.28 7.36
N LEU A 17 -11.65 8.39 8.03
CA LEU A 17 -11.79 6.94 7.83
C LEU A 17 -13.17 6.45 8.29
N ARG A 18 -13.71 6.98 9.39
CA ARG A 18 -15.09 6.70 9.84
C ARG A 18 -16.12 7.16 8.81
N TYR A 19 -15.98 8.39 8.31
CA TYR A 19 -16.85 8.90 7.24
C TYR A 19 -16.88 7.98 6.02
N VAL A 20 -15.71 7.51 5.56
CA VAL A 20 -15.63 6.59 4.41
C VAL A 20 -16.23 5.22 4.74
N SER A 21 -16.02 4.73 5.97
CA SER A 21 -16.55 3.45 6.48
C SER A 21 -18.07 3.43 6.44
N GLU A 22 -18.69 4.48 7.02
CA GLU A 22 -20.13 4.64 7.08
C GLU A 22 -20.75 4.84 5.69
N LYS A 23 -20.07 5.58 4.81
CA LYS A 23 -20.60 5.90 3.46
C LYS A 23 -20.54 4.72 2.48
N HIS A 24 -19.56 3.83 2.63
CA HIS A 24 -19.27 2.79 1.64
C HIS A 24 -19.38 1.36 2.20
N ASP A 25 -19.87 1.21 3.43
CA ASP A 25 -20.06 -0.08 4.12
C ASP A 25 -18.79 -0.93 4.13
N TYR A 26 -17.66 -0.29 4.43
CA TYR A 26 -16.39 -0.97 4.65
C TYR A 26 -16.04 -0.96 6.12
N SER A 27 -15.31 -1.96 6.59
CA SER A 27 -14.73 -1.85 7.93
C SER A 27 -13.66 -0.77 7.97
N PHE A 28 -13.53 -0.12 9.12
CA PHE A 28 -12.48 0.87 9.38
C PHE A 28 -11.08 0.35 9.00
N THR A 29 -10.80 -0.92 9.32
CA THR A 29 -9.50 -1.53 9.05
C THR A 29 -9.23 -1.79 7.57
N GLU A 30 -10.25 -2.11 6.77
CA GLU A 30 -10.10 -2.30 5.33
C GLU A 30 -9.73 -0.99 4.65
N ILE A 31 -10.42 0.09 5.01
CA ILE A 31 -10.13 1.41 4.47
C ILE A 31 -8.69 1.81 4.84
N LEU A 32 -8.31 1.67 6.11
CA LEU A 32 -6.95 1.96 6.55
C LEU A 32 -5.90 1.17 5.73
N ARG A 33 -6.13 -0.12 5.50
CA ARG A 33 -5.25 -0.96 4.66
C ARG A 33 -5.19 -0.48 3.21
N VAL A 34 -6.32 -0.04 2.64
CA VAL A 34 -6.37 0.51 1.28
C VAL A 34 -5.54 1.80 1.20
N PHE A 35 -5.71 2.73 2.15
CA PHE A 35 -4.95 3.99 2.18
C PHE A 35 -3.45 3.74 2.29
N LEU A 36 -3.02 2.86 3.21
CA LEU A 36 -1.62 2.47 3.33
C LEU A 36 -1.09 1.84 2.02
N SER A 37 -1.87 0.94 1.42
CA SER A 37 -1.49 0.27 0.17
C SER A 37 -1.34 1.26 -0.99
N LEU A 38 -2.26 2.22 -1.12
CA LEU A 38 -2.15 3.31 -2.10
C LEU A 38 -0.92 4.18 -1.83
N GLY A 39 -0.63 4.48 -0.57
CA GLY A 39 0.59 5.18 -0.17
C GLY A 39 1.85 4.47 -0.62
N PHE A 40 1.94 3.15 -0.44
CA PHE A 40 3.08 2.34 -0.91
C PHE A 40 3.18 2.33 -2.44
N LEU A 41 2.07 2.19 -3.15
CA LEU A 41 2.04 2.23 -4.61
C LEU A 41 2.48 3.58 -5.19
N TYR A 42 2.25 4.67 -4.46
CA TYR A 42 2.71 6.00 -4.87
C TYR A 42 4.18 6.25 -4.53
N THR A 43 4.60 5.89 -3.32
CA THR A 43 5.92 6.23 -2.77
C THR A 43 7.04 5.32 -3.29
N ILE A 44 6.80 4.03 -3.49
CA ILE A 44 7.85 3.09 -3.89
C ILE A 44 8.42 3.39 -5.28
N PRO A 45 7.62 3.68 -6.32
CA PRO A 45 8.18 4.10 -7.61
C PRO A 45 9.01 5.38 -7.54
N LEU A 46 8.70 6.30 -6.61
CA LEU A 46 9.52 7.51 -6.39
C LEU A 46 10.86 7.17 -5.74
N LEU A 47 10.88 6.24 -4.78
CA LEU A 47 12.09 5.83 -4.07
C LEU A 47 12.93 4.80 -4.87
N SER A 48 12.30 4.09 -5.79
CA SER A 48 12.89 3.05 -6.64
C SER A 48 12.42 3.25 -8.10
N PRO A 49 13.02 4.18 -8.86
CA PRO A 49 12.59 4.50 -10.24
C PRO A 49 12.64 3.30 -11.21
N GLU A 50 13.45 2.30 -10.88
CA GLU A 50 13.60 1.05 -11.65
C GLU A 50 12.36 0.14 -11.52
N TYR A 51 11.56 0.32 -10.47
CA TYR A 51 10.35 -0.43 -10.25
C TYR A 51 9.21 0.12 -11.10
N ARG A 52 8.69 -0.71 -12.01
CA ARG A 52 7.54 -0.37 -12.84
C ARG A 52 6.30 -1.09 -12.29
N PRO A 53 5.39 -0.39 -11.59
CA PRO A 53 4.18 -1.00 -11.08
C PRO A 53 3.29 -1.48 -12.24
N ARG A 54 2.62 -2.63 -12.05
CA ARG A 54 1.73 -3.19 -13.06
C ARG A 54 0.46 -2.35 -13.23
N VAL A 55 0.01 -1.76 -12.13
CA VAL A 55 -1.11 -0.82 -12.12
C VAL A 55 -0.57 0.61 -12.12
N THR A 56 -0.91 1.35 -13.16
CA THR A 56 -0.52 2.75 -13.33
C THR A 56 -1.33 3.68 -12.44
N LYS A 57 -0.81 4.88 -12.17
CA LYS A 57 -1.54 5.94 -11.44
C LYS A 57 -2.91 6.26 -12.07
N LYS A 58 -2.99 6.23 -13.41
CA LYS A 58 -4.24 6.45 -14.16
C LYS A 58 -5.26 5.33 -13.89
N GLN A 59 -4.82 4.07 -13.89
CA GLN A 59 -5.68 2.93 -13.57
C GLN A 59 -6.16 2.97 -12.12
N LEU A 60 -5.27 3.27 -11.16
CA LEU A 60 -5.67 3.45 -9.76
C LEU A 60 -6.71 4.57 -9.61
N SER A 61 -6.48 5.73 -10.21
CA SER A 61 -7.44 6.84 -10.18
C SER A 61 -8.81 6.45 -10.74
N LYS A 62 -8.83 5.72 -11.87
CA LYS A 62 -10.08 5.20 -12.46
C LYS A 62 -10.78 4.22 -11.52
N MET A 63 -10.04 3.28 -10.93
CA MET A 63 -10.60 2.31 -10.00
C MET A 63 -11.15 2.99 -8.73
N THR A 64 -10.42 3.94 -8.15
CA THR A 64 -10.88 4.71 -6.99
C THR A 64 -12.15 5.50 -7.31
N LYS A 65 -12.21 6.16 -8.48
CA LYS A 65 -13.42 6.86 -8.91
C LYS A 65 -14.61 5.93 -9.10
N ASN A 66 -14.39 4.74 -9.64
CA ASN A 66 -15.45 3.75 -9.86
C ASN A 66 -16.00 3.22 -8.54
N VAL A 67 -15.13 2.92 -7.58
CA VAL A 67 -15.51 2.43 -6.24
C VAL A 67 -16.16 3.53 -5.40
N ALA A 68 -15.75 4.78 -5.57
CA ALA A 68 -16.36 5.93 -4.89
C ALA A 68 -17.79 6.23 -5.38
N ARG A 69 -18.19 5.70 -6.54
CA ARG A 69 -19.60 5.78 -6.97
C ARG A 69 -20.41 4.78 -6.14
N LEU A 70 -21.52 5.27 -5.57
CA LEU A 70 -22.47 4.47 -4.78
C LEU A 70 -23.04 3.26 -5.54
N ALA A 71 -22.96 3.26 -6.87
CA ALA A 71 -23.44 2.18 -7.74
C ALA A 71 -22.43 1.03 -7.97
N SER A 72 -21.25 1.05 -7.33
CA SER A 72 -20.31 -0.07 -7.47
C SER A 72 -20.84 -1.33 -6.79
N THR A 73 -20.64 -2.49 -7.42
CA THR A 73 -21.00 -3.78 -6.82
C THR A 73 -20.00 -4.18 -5.74
N GLU A 74 -20.43 -4.99 -4.77
CA GLU A 74 -19.56 -5.54 -3.73
C GLU A 74 -18.35 -6.30 -4.32
N ALA A 75 -18.58 -7.06 -5.39
CA ALA A 75 -17.51 -7.77 -6.10
C ALA A 75 -16.45 -6.82 -6.69
N GLU A 76 -16.87 -5.69 -7.27
CA GLU A 76 -15.94 -4.66 -7.78
C GLU A 76 -15.15 -4.00 -6.65
N ARG A 77 -15.81 -3.73 -5.52
CA ARG A 77 -15.20 -3.19 -4.31
C ARG A 77 -14.10 -4.11 -3.79
N TYR A 78 -14.39 -5.40 -3.58
CA TYR A 78 -13.36 -6.36 -3.13
C TYR A 78 -12.27 -6.60 -4.16
N LYS A 79 -12.60 -6.62 -5.45
CA LYS A 79 -11.60 -6.74 -6.51
C LYS A 79 -10.64 -5.56 -6.49
N PHE A 80 -11.14 -4.34 -6.25
CA PHE A 80 -10.30 -3.15 -6.08
C PHE A 80 -9.38 -3.28 -4.86
N ILE A 81 -9.93 -3.58 -3.68
CA ILE A 81 -9.15 -3.75 -2.44
C ILE A 81 -8.04 -4.78 -2.64
N SER A 82 -8.40 -5.95 -3.17
CA SER A 82 -7.47 -7.04 -3.42
C SER A 82 -6.36 -6.63 -4.39
N THR A 83 -6.72 -5.99 -5.51
CA THR A 83 -5.75 -5.52 -6.51
C THR A 83 -4.75 -4.53 -5.91
N VAL A 84 -5.27 -3.53 -5.19
CA VAL A 84 -4.45 -2.51 -4.53
C VAL A 84 -3.51 -3.16 -3.52
N TYR A 85 -4.02 -4.08 -2.70
CA TYR A 85 -3.24 -4.81 -1.72
C TYR A 85 -2.11 -5.65 -2.35
N PHE A 86 -2.42 -6.47 -3.35
CA PHE A 86 -1.43 -7.35 -4.00
C PHE A 86 -0.34 -6.56 -4.70
N GLU A 87 -0.67 -5.46 -5.36
CA GLU A 87 0.32 -4.63 -6.03
C GLU A 87 1.19 -3.87 -5.02
N ALA A 88 0.60 -3.35 -3.93
CA ALA A 88 1.36 -2.71 -2.87
C ALA A 88 2.35 -3.70 -2.22
N ARG A 89 1.92 -4.94 -1.98
CA ARG A 89 2.78 -6.01 -1.45
C ARG A 89 3.98 -6.27 -2.37
N LYS A 90 3.76 -6.43 -3.68
CA LYS A 90 4.85 -6.62 -4.66
C LYS A 90 5.83 -5.46 -4.66
N ALA A 91 5.34 -4.22 -4.58
CA ALA A 91 6.18 -3.04 -4.52
C ALA A 91 7.08 -3.05 -3.26
N ILE A 92 6.51 -3.38 -2.10
CA ILE A 92 7.25 -3.46 -0.83
C ILE A 92 8.30 -4.58 -0.90
N GLU A 93 7.91 -5.77 -1.34
CA GLU A 93 8.82 -6.91 -1.47
C GLU A 93 10.01 -6.57 -2.38
N TYR A 94 9.75 -5.90 -3.51
CA TYR A 94 10.79 -5.38 -4.38
C TYR A 94 11.75 -4.46 -3.62
N ARG A 95 11.23 -3.44 -2.92
CA ARG A 95 12.07 -2.48 -2.17
C ARG A 95 12.91 -3.17 -1.10
N LEU A 96 12.29 -4.04 -0.29
CA LEU A 96 12.97 -4.75 0.79
C LEU A 96 14.07 -5.68 0.25
N SER A 97 13.85 -6.34 -0.88
CA SER A 97 14.87 -7.19 -1.51
C SER A 97 16.12 -6.39 -1.92
N ARG A 98 15.93 -5.18 -2.48
CA ARG A 98 17.01 -4.27 -2.88
C ARG A 98 17.80 -3.78 -1.67
N VAL A 99 17.11 -3.36 -0.61
CA VAL A 99 17.74 -2.90 0.64
C VAL A 99 18.59 -4.02 1.26
N LYS A 100 18.05 -5.25 1.32
CA LYS A 100 18.79 -6.42 1.83
C LYS A 100 20.04 -6.70 0.99
N LYS A 101 19.93 -6.69 -0.35
CA LYS A 101 21.08 -6.90 -1.26
C LYS A 101 22.16 -5.83 -1.07
N GLN A 102 21.78 -4.56 -0.96
CA GLN A 102 22.71 -3.46 -0.71
C GLN A 102 23.42 -3.60 0.64
N ALA A 103 22.70 -3.99 1.70
CA ALA A 103 23.28 -4.22 3.02
C ALA A 103 24.31 -5.38 3.02
N GLN A 104 24.02 -6.47 2.31
CA GLN A 104 24.94 -7.60 2.15
C GLN A 104 26.21 -7.21 1.40
N LEU A 105 26.10 -6.43 0.32
CA LEU A 105 27.25 -5.94 -0.44
C LEU A 105 28.14 -5.03 0.42
N LYS A 106 27.55 -4.14 1.23
CA LYS A 106 28.30 -3.31 2.18
C LYS A 106 29.05 -4.14 3.21
N LYS A 107 28.41 -5.17 3.78
CA LYS A 107 29.06 -6.10 4.73
C LYS A 107 30.23 -6.86 4.07
N ARG A 108 30.07 -7.36 2.84
CA ARG A 108 31.15 -8.04 2.09
C ARG A 108 32.34 -7.11 1.83
N LYS A 109 32.10 -5.88 1.34
CA LYS A 109 33.17 -4.89 1.12
C LYS A 109 33.92 -4.53 2.42
N LYS A 110 33.22 -4.45 3.56
CA LYS A 110 33.87 -4.21 4.86
C LYS A 110 34.77 -5.37 5.25
N ARG A 111 34.36 -6.62 5.02
CA ARG A 111 35.16 -7.83 5.33
C ARG A 111 36.38 -8.01 4.43
N LEU A 112 36.37 -7.48 3.20
CA LEU A 112 37.50 -7.55 2.27
C LEU A 112 38.54 -6.43 2.46
N LYS A 113 38.27 -5.47 3.35
CA LYS A 113 39.19 -4.37 3.70
C LYS A 113 40.01 -4.64 4.96
N TYR A 114 39.77 -5.76 5.63
CA TYR A 114 40.54 -6.32 6.74
C TYR A 114 40.99 -7.72 6.35
#